data_AF-A0A0A3IVM1-F1
#
_entry.id   AF-A0A0A3IVM1-F1
#
_cell.length_a   1.000
_cell.length_b   1.000
_cell.length_c   1.000
_cell.angle_alpha   90.00
_cell.angle_beta   90.00
_cell.angle_gamma   90.00
#
_symmetry.space_group_name_H-M   'P 1'
#
loop_
_entity.id
_entity.type
_entity.pdbx_description
1 polymer ?
#
loop_
_entity_poly.entity_id
_entity_poly.type
_entity_poly.pdbx_seq_one_letter_code
_entity_poly.pdbx_strand_id
1 'polypeptide(L)'
;MTKKQLLTENAIILGNIIKDYRLALSLEKKSRQYFIDDRINKQLLPVDWISEKSLSNIENGYNMPSLVTLKYLSIALEVDFSTLINAIEEYILPSEELS
;
A
#
# COMPACT_ATOMS: atom_id res chain seq x y z
N MET A 1 -22.76 -7.42 10.02
CA MET A 1 -21.68 -6.51 10.49
C MET A 1 -22.08 -5.07 10.20
N THR A 2 -21.58 -4.09 10.94
CA THR A 2 -21.86 -2.67 10.65
C THR A 2 -20.99 -2.16 9.49
N LYS A 3 -21.46 -1.16 8.74
CA LYS A 3 -20.70 -0.53 7.64
C LYS A 3 -19.29 -0.06 8.06
N LYS A 4 -19.15 0.44 9.29
CA LYS A 4 -17.87 0.85 9.88
C LYS A 4 -16.92 -0.33 10.09
N GLN A 5 -17.42 -1.49 10.52
CA GLN A 5 -16.62 -2.70 10.69
C GLN A 5 -16.12 -3.22 9.34
N LEU A 6 -16.98 -3.25 8.33
CA LEU A 6 -16.61 -3.68 6.97
C LEU A 6 -15.51 -2.78 6.36
N LEU A 7 -15.65 -1.46 6.47
CA LEU A 7 -14.63 -0.52 6.00
C LEU A 7 -13.28 -0.72 6.71
N THR A 8 -13.31 -1.06 7.99
CA THR A 8 -12.09 -1.35 8.77
C THR A 8 -11.44 -2.66 8.30
N GLU A 9 -12.24 -3.69 8.06
CA GLU A 9 -11.77 -4.98 7.58
C GLU A 9 -11.15 -4.88 6.17
N ASN A 10 -11.83 -4.21 5.24
CA ASN A 10 -11.31 -3.97 3.89
C ASN A 10 -9.99 -3.21 3.91
N ALA A 11 -9.87 -2.17 4.74
CA ALA A 11 -8.63 -1.41 4.87
C ALA A 11 -7.48 -2.27 5.42
N ILE A 12 -7.75 -3.18 6.36
CA ILE A 12 -6.75 -4.13 6.89
C ILE A 12 -6.29 -5.09 5.79
N ILE A 13 -7.22 -5.65 5.01
CA ILE A 13 -6.88 -6.59 3.93
C ILE A 13 -6.03 -5.88 2.86
N LEU A 14 -6.45 -4.71 2.40
CA LEU A 14 -5.68 -3.88 1.46
C LEU A 14 -4.29 -3.57 1.99
N GLY A 15 -4.18 -3.18 3.26
CA GLY A 15 -2.91 -2.89 3.92
C GLY A 15 -1.98 -4.11 3.93
N ASN A 16 -2.51 -5.30 4.21
CA ASN A 16 -1.75 -6.54 4.18
C ASN A 16 -1.24 -6.87 2.77
N ILE A 17 -2.06 -6.68 1.73
CA ILE A 17 -1.64 -6.91 0.33
C ILE A 17 -0.43 -6.02 -0.02
N ILE A 18 -0.49 -4.72 0.30
CA ILE A 18 0.63 -3.79 0.09
C ILE A 18 1.88 -4.23 0.85
N LYS A 19 1.71 -4.64 2.11
CA LYS A 19 2.80 -5.16 2.95
C LYS A 19 3.41 -6.42 2.34
N ASP A 20 2.61 -7.33 1.81
CA ASP A 20 3.08 -8.59 1.22
C ASP A 20 3.89 -8.34 -0.04
N TYR A 21 3.45 -7.43 -0.93
CA TYR A 21 4.29 -6.95 -2.04
C TYR A 21 5.63 -6.41 -1.54
N ARG A 22 5.64 -5.59 -0.49
CA ARG A 22 6.89 -5.05 0.06
C ARG A 22 7.79 -6.15 0.62
N LEU A 23 7.23 -7.12 1.34
CA LEU A 23 7.97 -8.21 1.95
C LEU A 23 8.46 -9.23 0.92
N ALA A 24 7.82 -9.35 -0.25
CA ALA A 24 8.26 -10.19 -1.36
C ALA A 24 9.54 -9.68 -2.04
N LEU A 25 9.84 -8.39 -1.94
CA LEU A 25 11.06 -7.81 -2.49
C LEU A 25 12.31 -8.39 -1.83
N SER A 26 13.33 -8.70 -2.64
CA SER A 26 14.63 -9.20 -2.17
C SER A 26 15.53 -8.08 -1.64
N LEU A 27 15.05 -7.34 -0.63
CA LEU A 27 15.80 -6.31 0.07
C LEU A 27 16.62 -6.89 1.23
N GLU A 28 17.76 -6.27 1.51
CA GLU A 28 18.67 -6.65 2.62
C GLU A 28 17.93 -6.64 3.97
N LYS A 29 17.06 -5.65 4.19
CA LYS A 29 16.26 -5.51 5.40
C LYS A 29 14.79 -5.32 5.05
N LYS A 30 13.93 -5.87 5.92
CA LYS A 30 12.47 -5.86 5.76
C LYS A 30 11.78 -4.70 6.50
N SER A 31 12.53 -3.75 7.07
CA SER A 31 11.92 -2.60 7.74
C SER A 31 11.34 -1.61 6.71
N ARG A 32 10.37 -0.81 7.15
CA ARG A 32 9.72 0.21 6.31
C ARG A 32 10.68 1.33 5.96
N GLN A 33 11.41 1.86 6.95
CA GLN A 33 12.40 2.90 6.68
C GLN A 33 13.46 2.43 5.68
N TYR A 34 13.99 1.21 5.81
CA TYR A 34 14.97 0.68 4.85
C TYR A 34 14.40 0.58 3.44
N PHE A 35 13.15 0.12 3.30
CA PHE A 35 12.47 0.08 2.00
C PHE A 35 12.36 1.47 1.37
N ILE A 36 11.96 2.48 2.16
CA ILE A 36 11.85 3.87 1.71
C ILE A 36 13.21 4.40 1.25
N ASP A 37 14.24 4.23 2.08
CA ASP A 37 15.61 4.70 1.80
C ASP A 37 16.20 4.01 0.57
N ASP A 38 16.02 2.70 0.41
CA ASP A 38 16.48 1.94 -0.76
C ASP A 38 15.88 2.50 -2.07
N ARG A 39 14.60 2.90 -2.05
CA ARG A 39 13.93 3.45 -3.25
C ARG A 39 14.43 4.83 -3.61
N ILE A 40 14.71 5.65 -2.60
CA ILE A 40 15.32 6.98 -2.76
C ILE A 40 16.74 6.84 -3.29
N ASN A 41 17.55 5.96 -2.70
CA ASN A 41 18.94 5.74 -3.08
C ASN A 41 19.08 5.21 -4.52
N LYS A 42 18.10 4.42 -4.99
CA LYS A 42 18.00 3.95 -6.38
C LYS A 42 17.41 4.99 -7.34
N GLN A 43 17.11 6.21 -6.87
CA GLN A 43 16.49 7.28 -7.65
C GLN A 43 15.14 6.90 -8.27
N LEU A 44 14.42 5.93 -7.68
CA LEU A 44 13.09 5.54 -8.14
C LEU A 44 12.04 6.55 -7.70
N LEU A 45 12.24 7.19 -6.54
CA LEU A 45 11.27 8.08 -5.90
C LEU A 45 11.98 9.25 -5.18
N PRO A 46 11.31 10.42 -5.05
CA PRO A 46 11.87 11.58 -4.36
C PRO A 46 11.99 11.35 -2.84
N VAL A 47 12.87 12.09 -2.17
CA VAL A 47 13.20 11.90 -0.73
C VAL A 47 11.98 11.91 0.20
N ASP A 48 10.91 12.62 -0.15
CA ASP A 48 9.70 12.77 0.68
C ASP A 48 8.46 12.09 0.07
N TRP A 49 8.64 11.07 -0.77
CA TRP A 49 7.52 10.38 -1.43
C TRP A 49 6.53 9.74 -0.45
N ILE A 50 7.02 9.27 0.70
CA ILE A 50 6.22 8.77 1.82
C ILE A 50 7.02 8.80 3.13
N SER A 51 6.35 9.00 4.25
CA SER A 51 6.96 8.79 5.57
C SER A 51 6.79 7.34 6.05
N GLU A 52 7.68 6.87 6.92
CA GLU A 52 7.52 5.55 7.56
C GLU A 52 6.19 5.42 8.31
N LYS A 53 5.73 6.50 8.97
CA LYS A 53 4.44 6.53 9.66
C LYS A 53 3.28 6.37 8.68
N SER A 54 3.29 7.07 7.55
CA SER A 54 2.25 6.95 6.52
C SER A 54 2.21 5.54 5.95
N LEU A 55 3.37 4.95 5.62
CA LEU A 55 3.44 3.57 5.14
C LEU A 55 2.94 2.57 6.20
N SER A 56 3.31 2.78 7.47
CA SER A 56 2.82 1.97 8.59
C SER A 56 1.29 2.06 8.73
N ASN A 57 0.72 3.26 8.63
CA ASN A 57 -0.72 3.43 8.71
C ASN A 57 -1.47 2.73 7.57
N ILE A 58 -0.91 2.78 6.35
CA ILE A 58 -1.49 2.09 5.19
C ILE A 58 -1.42 0.58 5.39
N GLU A 59 -0.25 0.03 5.71
CA GLU A 59 -0.05 -1.42 5.85
C GLU A 59 -0.83 -2.05 7.01
N ASN A 60 -1.22 -1.25 8.01
CA ASN A 60 -2.04 -1.71 9.13
C ASN A 60 -3.53 -1.35 8.96
N GLY A 61 -3.95 -0.81 7.81
CA GLY A 61 -5.35 -0.47 7.54
C GLY A 61 -5.89 0.74 8.29
N TYR A 62 -5.04 1.57 8.90
CA TYR A 62 -5.47 2.81 9.56
C TYR A 62 -5.80 3.91 8.56
N ASN A 63 -5.13 3.94 7.41
CA ASN A 63 -5.33 4.94 6.37
C ASN A 63 -5.44 4.29 4.99
N MET A 64 -6.47 4.64 4.21
CA MET A 64 -6.53 4.29 2.79
C MET A 64 -5.56 5.17 1.99
N PRO A 65 -4.75 4.60 1.08
CA PRO A 65 -3.86 5.37 0.23
C PRO A 65 -4.64 6.16 -0.83
N SER A 66 -4.17 7.36 -1.16
CA SER A 66 -4.69 8.12 -2.31
C SER A 66 -4.24 7.51 -3.64
N LEU A 67 -4.87 7.87 -4.76
CA LEU A 67 -4.43 7.43 -6.09
C LEU A 67 -2.96 7.80 -6.39
N VAL A 68 -2.53 8.99 -5.96
CA VAL A 68 -1.13 9.44 -6.09
C VAL A 68 -0.20 8.56 -5.26
N THR A 69 -0.60 8.25 -4.02
CA THR A 69 0.15 7.34 -3.14
C THR A 69 0.23 5.94 -3.75
N LEU A 70 -0.86 5.41 -4.32
CA LEU A 70 -0.88 4.14 -5.01
C LEU A 70 0.04 4.13 -6.23
N LYS A 71 0.11 5.24 -6.98
CA LYS A 71 1.05 5.36 -8.10
C LYS A 71 2.50 5.28 -7.62
N TYR A 72 2.87 5.99 -6.56
CA TYR A 72 4.20 5.86 -5.98
C TYR A 72 4.47 4.48 -5.41
N LEU A 73 3.49 3.87 -4.74
CA LEU A 73 3.62 2.50 -4.23
C LEU A 73 3.84 1.50 -5.37
N SER A 74 3.17 1.63 -6.52
CA SER A 74 3.42 0.74 -7.67
C SER A 74 4.88 0.78 -8.14
N ILE A 75 5.46 1.99 -8.19
CA ILE A 75 6.88 2.18 -8.53
C ILE A 75 7.77 1.59 -7.43
N ALA A 76 7.49 1.89 -6.16
CA ALA A 76 8.27 1.44 -5.02
C ALA A 76 8.27 -0.09 -4.87
N LEU A 77 7.15 -0.72 -5.18
CA LEU A 77 6.92 -2.16 -5.10
C LEU A 77 7.36 -2.90 -6.37
N GLU A 78 7.85 -2.17 -7.39
CA GLU A 78 8.31 -2.74 -8.66
C GLU A 78 7.21 -3.59 -9.35
N VAL A 79 5.96 -3.11 -9.29
CA VAL A 79 4.79 -3.77 -9.86
C VAL A 79 4.01 -2.80 -10.74
N ASP A 80 3.44 -3.28 -11.84
CA ASP A 80 2.59 -2.45 -12.69
C ASP A 80 1.42 -1.86 -11.91
N PHE A 81 1.10 -0.60 -12.19
CA PHE A 81 0.04 0.11 -11.49
C PHE A 81 -1.32 -0.59 -11.60
N SER A 82 -1.67 -1.09 -12.79
CA SER A 82 -2.89 -1.88 -13.00
C SER A 82 -2.90 -3.15 -12.18
N THR A 83 -1.76 -3.85 -12.07
CA THR A 83 -1.64 -5.06 -11.26
C THR A 83 -1.85 -4.76 -9.79
N LEU A 84 -1.28 -3.67 -9.29
CA LEU A 84 -1.51 -3.23 -7.90
C LEU A 84 -2.98 -2.87 -7.67
N ILE A 85 -3.62 -2.13 -8.58
CA ILE A 85 -5.04 -1.76 -8.47
C ILE A 85 -5.93 -3.01 -8.47
N ASN A 86 -5.74 -3.93 -9.43
CA ASN A 86 -6.53 -5.16 -9.51
C ASN A 86 -6.40 -6.00 -8.24
N ALA A 87 -5.24 -5.97 -7.56
CA ALA A 87 -5.05 -6.70 -6.31
C ALA A 87 -5.84 -6.09 -5.12
N ILE A 88 -6.24 -4.81 -5.19
CA ILE A 88 -6.85 -4.11 -4.07
C ILE A 88 -8.26 -3.56 -4.35
N GLU A 89 -8.71 -3.54 -5.60
CA GLU A 89 -9.92 -2.81 -6.04
C GLU A 89 -11.20 -3.28 -5.32
N GLU A 90 -11.32 -4.57 -5.05
CA GLU A 90 -12.47 -5.13 -4.31
C GLU A 90 -12.55 -4.66 -2.86
N TYR A 91 -11.46 -4.11 -2.32
CA TYR A 91 -11.37 -3.59 -0.96
C TYR A 91 -11.42 -2.06 -0.91
N ILE A 92 -11.38 -1.36 -2.06
CA ILE A 92 -11.51 0.10 -2.13
C ILE A 92 -12.97 0.54 -1.92
N LEU A 93 -13.94 -0.27 -2.35
CA LEU A 93 -15.37 -0.01 -2.21
C LEU A 93 -16.01 -1.00 -1.21
N PRO A 94 -17.04 -0.58 -0.45
CA PRO A 94 -17.92 -1.53 0.20
C PRO A 94 -18.65 -2.37 -0.86
N SER A 95 -18.74 -3.68 -0.65
CA SER A 95 -19.36 -4.66 -1.55
C SER A 95 -20.85 -4.43 -1.88
N GLU A 96 -21.48 -3.40 -1.31
CA GLU A 96 -22.89 -3.02 -1.53
C GLU A 96 -23.09 -2.04 -2.71
N GLU A 97 -22.04 -1.48 -3.33
CA GLU A 97 -22.19 -0.55 -4.47
C GLU A 97 -22.07 -1.21 -5.87
N LEU A 98 -21.99 -2.54 -5.92
CA LEU A 98 -21.92 -3.34 -7.16
C LEU A 98 -23.23 -4.08 -7.50
N SER A 99 -24.35 -3.76 -6.83
CA SER A 99 -25.67 -4.33 -7.09
C SER A 99 -26.55 -3.45 -7.96
#